data_AF-A0A1Y5FGZ7-F1
#
_entry.id   AF-A0A1Y5FGZ7-F1
#
_cell.length_a   1.000
_cell.length_b   1.000
_cell.length_c   1.000
_cell.angle_alpha   90.00
_cell.angle_beta   90.00
_cell.angle_gamma   90.00
#
_symmetry.space_group_name_H-M   'P 1'
#
loop_
_entity.id
_entity.type
_entity.pdbx_description
1 polymer ?
#
loop_
_entity_poly.entity_id
_entity_poly.type
_entity_poly.pdbx_seq_one_letter_code
_entity_poly.pdbx_strand_id
1 'polypeptide(L)'
;MSNIQITSELVDLENLIEKINQREFLIIAADEKILKQLPSGNWIAGSIPYFMGSEGGEISQEKAFVNTIEGVNLNNPPRIMPYDVNSIKNIAQDAPENGFTITILPAGSDIHAEYAENAPSYSNMFFSPIIGWVAGNHLDDANTQAQVGFGTANMLMPDKAIAMHVPLS
;
A
#
# COMPACT_ATOMS: atom_id res chain seq x y z
N MET A 1 8.27 -14.69 -19.76
CA MET A 1 7.23 -14.83 -18.74
C MET A 1 7.80 -14.25 -17.46
N SER A 2 7.21 -13.17 -16.96
CA SER A 2 7.64 -12.51 -15.73
C SER A 2 7.21 -13.40 -14.56
N ASN A 3 8.15 -14.01 -13.86
CA ASN A 3 7.86 -14.74 -12.62
C ASN A 3 7.80 -13.71 -11.48
N ILE A 4 6.67 -13.01 -11.37
CA ILE A 4 6.45 -12.12 -10.23
C ILE A 4 6.38 -12.96 -8.96
N GLN A 5 7.13 -12.53 -7.96
CA GLN A 5 7.09 -13.08 -6.61
C GLN A 5 6.90 -11.94 -5.62
N ILE A 6 6.17 -12.23 -4.53
CA ILE A 6 6.03 -11.30 -3.42
C ILE A 6 6.66 -11.98 -2.20
N THR A 7 7.72 -11.36 -1.70
CA THR A 7 8.41 -11.76 -0.47
C THR A 7 8.01 -10.81 0.65
N SER A 8 7.98 -11.30 1.88
CA SER A 8 7.55 -10.51 3.04
C SER A 8 8.55 -10.65 4.18
N GLU A 9 8.91 -9.52 4.81
CA GLU A 9 9.83 -9.49 5.94
C GLU A 9 9.52 -8.33 6.89
N LEU A 10 9.92 -8.47 8.15
CA LEU A 10 9.90 -7.40 9.14
C LEU A 10 11.30 -6.83 9.25
N VAL A 11 11.47 -5.55 8.90
CA VAL A 11 12.78 -4.86 8.83
C VAL A 11 12.79 -3.59 9.67
N ASP A 12 13.98 -3.12 10.04
CA ASP A 12 14.14 -1.79 10.62
C ASP A 12 14.12 -0.68 9.55
N LEU A 13 14.15 0.57 10.01
CA LEU A 13 14.12 1.75 9.14
C LEU A 13 15.35 1.83 8.21
N GLU A 14 16.54 1.42 8.67
CA GLU A 14 17.77 1.51 7.88
C GLU A 14 17.71 0.56 6.67
N ASN A 15 17.36 -0.70 6.91
CA ASN A 15 17.19 -1.70 5.85
C ASN A 15 16.04 -1.33 4.89
N LEU A 16 14.94 -0.77 5.42
CA LEU A 16 13.84 -0.27 4.58
C LEU A 16 14.31 0.86 3.64
N ILE A 17 15.06 1.83 4.17
CA ILE A 17 15.63 2.92 3.35
C ILE A 17 16.56 2.35 2.27
N GLU A 18 17.37 1.34 2.61
CA GLU A 18 18.25 0.68 1.64
C GLU A 18 17.44 0.08 0.48
N LYS A 19 16.38 -0.69 0.75
CA LYS A 19 15.50 -1.26 -0.27
C LYS A 19 14.87 -0.20 -1.17
N ILE A 20 14.42 0.91 -0.58
CA ILE A 20 13.85 2.04 -1.34
C ILE A 20 14.92 2.63 -2.28
N ASN A 21 16.14 2.82 -1.80
CA ASN A 21 17.26 3.34 -2.59
C ASN A 21 17.67 2.39 -3.72
N GLN A 22 17.52 1.08 -3.52
CA GLN A 22 17.69 0.04 -4.55
C GLN A 22 16.55 0.02 -5.60
N ARG A 23 15.56 0.91 -5.47
CA ARG A 23 14.40 1.06 -6.38
C ARG A 23 13.49 -0.18 -6.43
N GLU A 24 13.50 -0.98 -5.37
CA GLU A 24 12.54 -2.07 -5.18
C GLU A 24 11.10 -1.54 -5.19
N PHE A 25 10.16 -2.37 -5.67
CA PHE A 25 8.73 -2.08 -5.58
C PHE A 25 8.17 -2.62 -4.26
N LEU A 26 7.75 -1.73 -3.36
CA LEU A 26 7.43 -2.09 -1.98
C LEU A 26 5.98 -1.77 -1.58
N ILE A 27 5.40 -2.64 -0.76
CA ILE A 27 4.15 -2.41 -0.03
C ILE A 27 4.49 -2.44 1.46
N ILE A 28 4.32 -1.31 2.13
CA ILE A 28 4.88 -1.07 3.47
C ILE A 28 3.75 -0.91 4.49
N ALA A 29 3.86 -1.63 5.60
CA ALA A 29 3.04 -1.46 6.79
C ALA A 29 3.96 -1.05 7.95
N ALA A 30 3.78 0.15 8.52
CA ALA A 30 4.65 0.67 9.57
C ALA A 30 3.93 1.73 10.43
N ASP A 31 4.48 2.06 11.60
CA ASP A 31 4.02 3.22 12.37
C ASP A 31 4.21 4.53 11.58
N GLU A 32 3.33 5.51 11.79
CA GLU A 32 3.39 6.81 11.09
C GLU A 32 4.75 7.50 11.25
N LYS A 33 5.42 7.34 12.39
CA LYS A 33 6.76 7.89 12.65
C LYS A 33 7.82 7.32 11.69
N ILE A 34 7.72 6.04 11.33
CA ILE A 34 8.60 5.40 10.35
C ILE A 34 8.26 5.93 8.96
N LEU A 35 6.97 5.95 8.60
CA LEU A 35 6.53 6.33 7.26
C LEU A 35 6.93 7.76 6.88
N LYS A 36 6.94 8.69 7.84
CA LYS A 36 7.39 10.08 7.64
C LYS A 36 8.87 10.23 7.30
N GLN A 37 9.68 9.19 7.54
CA GLN A 37 11.13 9.22 7.32
C GLN A 37 11.54 8.60 5.98
N LEU A 38 10.59 7.99 5.25
CA LEU A 38 10.91 7.28 4.03
C LEU A 38 11.30 8.24 2.90
N PRO A 39 12.38 7.97 2.15
CA PRO A 39 12.71 8.74 0.97
C PRO A 39 11.77 8.40 -0.19
N SER A 40 11.80 9.24 -1.22
CA SER A 40 11.07 8.97 -2.45
C SER A 40 11.52 7.67 -3.13
N GLY A 41 10.57 6.90 -3.67
CA GLY A 41 10.83 5.63 -4.31
C GLY A 41 9.56 4.93 -4.83
N ASN A 42 9.68 3.64 -5.13
CA ASN A 42 8.62 2.84 -5.75
C ASN A 42 7.79 2.12 -4.69
N TRP A 43 7.16 2.85 -3.78
CA TRP A 43 6.44 2.23 -2.67
C TRP A 43 5.07 2.85 -2.42
N ILE A 44 4.17 2.01 -1.91
CA ILE A 44 2.91 2.41 -1.27
C ILE A 44 2.96 1.99 0.20
N ALA A 45 2.34 2.75 1.09
CA ALA A 45 2.37 2.48 2.51
C ALA A 45 1.05 2.76 3.20
N GLY A 46 0.79 2.04 4.29
CA GLY A 46 -0.28 2.30 5.24
C GLY A 46 0.26 2.32 6.66
N SER A 47 -0.27 3.21 7.49
CA SER A 47 0.06 3.22 8.91
C SER A 47 -0.55 1.99 9.59
N ILE A 48 0.23 1.32 10.43
CA ILE A 48 -0.23 0.30 11.38
C ILE A 48 0.93 -0.04 12.32
N PRO A 49 0.73 -0.11 13.65
CA PRO A 49 1.79 -0.53 14.58
C PRO A 49 1.69 -2.01 14.97
N TYR A 50 0.68 -2.75 14.51
CA TYR A 50 0.39 -4.13 14.90
C TYR A 50 0.89 -5.11 13.84
N PHE A 51 1.76 -6.04 14.22
CA PHE A 51 2.35 -7.05 13.33
C PHE A 51 2.24 -8.45 13.93
N MET A 52 2.34 -9.47 13.07
CA MET A 52 2.53 -10.86 13.50
C MET A 52 4.01 -11.20 13.45
N GLY A 53 4.68 -11.18 14.60
CA GLY A 53 6.05 -11.63 14.77
C GLY A 53 6.14 -13.14 15.02
N SER A 54 7.37 -13.65 15.12
CA SER A 54 7.64 -15.07 15.38
C SER A 54 7.12 -15.57 16.73
N GLU A 55 6.97 -14.66 17.70
CA GLU A 55 6.47 -14.96 19.05
C GLU A 55 4.97 -14.61 19.24
N GLY A 56 4.28 -14.22 18.17
CA GLY A 56 2.87 -13.80 18.20
C GLY A 56 2.67 -12.35 17.78
N GLY A 57 1.56 -11.74 18.21
CA GLY A 57 1.27 -10.34 17.93
C GLY A 57 2.29 -9.41 18.60
N GLU A 58 2.93 -8.54 17.81
CA GLU A 58 3.88 -7.51 18.26
C GLU A 58 3.31 -6.13 17.94
N ILE A 59 3.41 -5.20 18.90
CA ILE A 59 3.24 -3.77 18.64
C ILE A 59 4.63 -3.20 18.43
N SER A 60 4.92 -2.69 17.23
CA SER A 60 6.21 -2.10 16.90
C SER A 60 6.06 -0.71 16.30
N GLN A 61 6.83 0.24 16.82
CA GLN A 61 6.98 1.59 16.28
C GLN A 61 8.37 1.83 15.67
N GLU A 62 9.18 0.78 15.59
CA GLU A 62 10.58 0.83 15.13
C GLU A 62 10.84 -0.04 13.89
N LYS A 63 9.95 -1.01 13.63
CA LYS A 63 10.02 -1.91 12.48
C LYS A 63 8.89 -1.67 11.49
N ALA A 64 9.13 -2.05 10.25
CA ALA A 64 8.15 -2.06 9.17
C ALA A 64 8.00 -3.47 8.63
N PHE A 65 6.76 -3.89 8.39
CA PHE A 65 6.48 -5.10 7.63
C PHE A 65 6.40 -4.74 6.15
N VAL A 66 7.29 -5.32 5.36
CA VAL A 66 7.54 -4.93 3.97
C VAL A 66 7.25 -6.13 3.09
N ASN A 67 6.44 -5.90 2.05
CA ASN A 67 6.31 -6.83 0.94
C ASN A 67 7.08 -6.26 -0.25
N THR A 68 8.05 -7.02 -0.78
CA THR A 68 8.79 -6.66 -1.99
C THR A 68 8.19 -7.38 -3.18
N ILE A 69 7.90 -6.66 -4.26
CA ILE A 69 7.53 -7.25 -5.55
C ILE A 69 8.78 -7.47 -6.39
N GLU A 70 9.14 -8.73 -6.59
CA GLU A 70 10.28 -9.17 -7.38
C GLU A 70 9.85 -9.62 -8.79
N GLY A 71 10.79 -9.65 -9.73
CA GLY A 71 10.52 -10.13 -11.10
C GLY A 71 9.74 -9.16 -11.99
N VAL A 72 9.68 -7.88 -11.60
CA VAL A 72 9.01 -6.81 -12.36
C VAL A 72 9.67 -6.59 -13.73
N ASN A 73 8.85 -6.52 -14.79
CA ASN A 73 9.30 -6.11 -16.11
C ASN A 73 9.44 -4.57 -16.18
N LEU A 74 10.67 -4.06 -16.22
CA LEU A 74 10.92 -2.61 -16.25
C LEU A 74 10.48 -1.90 -17.54
N ASN A 75 10.18 -2.64 -18.61
CA ASN A 75 9.57 -2.05 -19.81
C ASN A 75 8.08 -1.72 -19.62
N ASN A 76 7.46 -2.30 -18.59
CA ASN A 76 6.07 -2.10 -18.21
C ASN A 76 5.98 -2.13 -16.67
N PRO A 77 6.55 -1.13 -15.97
CA PRO A 77 6.68 -1.19 -14.51
C PRO A 77 5.33 -0.94 -13.82
N PRO A 78 5.19 -1.35 -12.54
CA PRO A 78 4.04 -0.99 -11.73
C PRO A 78 3.81 0.52 -11.69
N ARG A 79 2.53 0.90 -11.74
CA ARG A 79 2.10 2.30 -11.65
C ARG A 79 1.47 2.55 -10.30
N ILE A 80 1.88 3.62 -9.62
CA ILE A 80 1.30 4.03 -8.34
C ILE A 80 0.35 5.19 -8.58
N MET A 81 -0.89 5.07 -8.10
CA MET A 81 -1.94 6.05 -8.31
C MET A 81 -2.72 6.32 -7.02
N PRO A 82 -2.85 7.60 -6.61
CA PRO A 82 -3.79 7.98 -5.56
C PRO A 82 -5.20 8.14 -6.12
N TYR A 83 -6.19 7.71 -5.33
CA TYR A 83 -7.61 7.88 -5.58
C TYR A 83 -8.25 8.70 -4.47
N ASP A 84 -9.24 9.51 -4.83
CA ASP A 84 -10.13 10.18 -3.90
C ASP A 84 -11.56 9.60 -4.01
N VAL A 85 -12.46 10.08 -3.17
CA VAL A 85 -13.84 9.58 -3.10
C VAL A 85 -14.58 9.63 -4.44
N ASN A 86 -14.20 10.55 -5.35
CA ASN A 86 -14.83 10.71 -6.64
C ASN A 86 -14.20 9.83 -7.73
N SER A 87 -12.91 9.49 -7.58
CA SER A 87 -12.14 8.73 -8.57
C SER A 87 -11.99 7.24 -8.24
N ILE A 88 -12.16 6.82 -6.99
CA ILE A 88 -11.96 5.44 -6.54
C ILE A 88 -12.78 4.41 -7.32
N LYS A 89 -13.95 4.81 -7.84
CA LYS A 89 -14.78 3.98 -8.74
C LYS A 89 -14.09 3.49 -10.01
N ASN A 90 -12.98 4.13 -10.40
CA ASN A 90 -12.22 3.79 -11.60
C ASN A 90 -11.09 2.78 -11.31
N ILE A 91 -10.80 2.43 -10.05
CA ILE A 91 -9.63 1.62 -9.66
C ILE A 91 -9.52 0.29 -10.42
N ALA A 92 -10.65 -0.36 -10.69
CA ALA A 92 -10.70 -1.62 -11.45
C ALA A 92 -10.55 -1.41 -12.97
N GLN A 93 -10.89 -0.23 -13.49
CA GLN A 93 -10.69 0.12 -14.89
C GLN A 93 -9.24 0.56 -15.17
N ASP A 94 -8.60 1.19 -14.19
CA ASP A 94 -7.19 1.62 -14.27
C ASP A 94 -6.20 0.45 -14.04
N ALA A 95 -6.71 -0.67 -13.54
CA ALA A 95 -5.96 -1.92 -13.40
C ALA A 95 -5.39 -2.38 -14.75
N PRO A 96 -4.24 -3.08 -14.76
CA PRO A 96 -3.67 -3.61 -15.98
C PRO A 96 -4.56 -4.72 -16.54
N GLU A 97 -4.66 -4.81 -17.88
CA GLU A 97 -5.43 -5.86 -18.55
C GLU A 97 -4.96 -7.27 -18.16
N ASN A 98 -3.64 -7.46 -18.05
CA ASN A 98 -3.00 -8.67 -17.55
C ASN A 98 -2.15 -8.34 -16.33
N GLY A 99 -2.72 -8.44 -15.14
CA GLY A 99 -2.03 -8.17 -13.89
C GLY A 99 -2.97 -8.09 -12.70
N PHE A 100 -2.55 -7.37 -11.67
CA PHE A 100 -3.33 -7.17 -10.46
C PHE A 100 -3.08 -5.78 -9.87
N THR A 101 -3.92 -5.38 -8.93
CA THR A 101 -3.77 -4.13 -8.18
C THR A 101 -3.64 -4.44 -6.69
N ILE A 102 -2.68 -3.79 -6.03
CA ILE A 102 -2.60 -3.75 -4.56
C ILE A 102 -3.04 -2.36 -4.10
N THR A 103 -4.01 -2.26 -3.20
CA THR A 103 -4.49 -0.97 -2.68
C THR A 103 -4.48 -0.89 -1.17
N ILE A 104 -4.26 0.30 -0.63
CA ILE A 104 -4.34 0.60 0.80
C ILE A 104 -5.30 1.76 1.03
N LEU A 105 -6.24 1.59 1.96
CA LEU A 105 -7.22 2.61 2.32
C LEU A 105 -7.09 2.98 3.80
N PRO A 106 -7.22 4.26 4.20
CA PRO A 106 -7.18 4.66 5.60
C PRO A 106 -8.50 4.35 6.31
N ALA A 107 -8.46 3.59 7.41
CA ALA A 107 -9.64 3.26 8.22
C ALA A 107 -10.40 4.51 8.66
N GLY A 108 -11.73 4.41 8.68
CA GLY A 108 -12.62 5.49 9.15
C GLY A 108 -12.72 6.71 8.24
N SER A 109 -12.05 6.72 7.07
CA SER A 109 -12.15 7.79 6.09
C SER A 109 -13.38 7.66 5.18
N ASP A 110 -13.80 8.76 4.56
CA ASP A 110 -14.89 8.77 3.57
C ASP A 110 -14.59 7.87 2.36
N ILE A 111 -13.32 7.82 1.91
CA ILE A 111 -12.93 6.94 0.81
C ILE A 111 -12.99 5.45 1.20
N HIS A 112 -12.69 5.11 2.45
CA HIS A 112 -12.86 3.74 2.93
C HIS A 112 -14.34 3.35 2.95
N ALA A 113 -15.23 4.24 3.40
CA ALA A 113 -16.68 4.01 3.37
C ALA A 113 -17.20 3.87 1.93
N GLU A 114 -16.83 4.79 1.04
CA GLU A 114 -17.20 4.78 -0.37
C GLU A 114 -16.81 3.46 -1.05
N TYR A 115 -15.56 3.02 -0.87
CA TYR A 115 -15.12 1.75 -1.43
C TYR A 115 -15.86 0.55 -0.82
N ALA A 116 -16.02 0.50 0.51
CA ALA A 116 -16.68 -0.61 1.19
C ALA A 116 -18.15 -0.77 0.78
N GLU A 117 -18.86 0.34 0.57
CA GLU A 117 -20.29 0.34 0.22
C GLU A 117 -20.49 0.12 -1.28
N ASN A 118 -19.72 0.81 -2.13
CA ASN A 118 -20.02 0.92 -3.56
C ASN A 118 -19.15 0.06 -4.47
N ALA A 119 -18.05 -0.54 -4.00
CA ALA A 119 -17.14 -1.30 -4.86
C ALA A 119 -17.80 -2.38 -5.74
N PRO A 120 -18.78 -3.17 -5.27
CA PRO A 120 -19.46 -4.15 -6.11
C PRO A 120 -20.15 -3.55 -7.34
N SER A 121 -20.46 -2.26 -7.33
CA SER A 121 -21.08 -1.53 -8.44
C SER A 121 -20.07 -0.92 -9.42
N TYR A 122 -18.77 -0.90 -9.07
CA TYR A 122 -17.74 -0.31 -9.91
C TYR A 122 -17.55 -1.12 -11.20
N SER A 123 -17.31 -0.40 -12.29
CA SER A 123 -17.06 -1.03 -13.59
C SER A 123 -15.80 -1.89 -13.52
N ASN A 124 -15.87 -3.09 -14.08
CA ASN A 124 -14.79 -4.09 -14.12
C ASN A 124 -14.34 -4.67 -12.75
N MET A 125 -15.02 -4.35 -11.64
CA MET A 125 -14.58 -4.78 -10.30
C MET A 125 -14.39 -6.29 -10.15
N PHE A 126 -15.24 -7.10 -10.81
CA PHE A 126 -15.18 -8.56 -10.75
C PHE A 126 -14.23 -9.19 -11.77
N PHE A 127 -13.65 -8.40 -12.68
CA PHE A 127 -12.73 -8.86 -13.72
C PHE A 127 -11.27 -8.50 -13.40
N SER A 128 -11.06 -7.49 -12.56
CA SER A 128 -9.72 -7.02 -12.18
C SER A 128 -9.35 -7.55 -10.79
N PRO A 129 -8.25 -8.32 -10.64
CA PRO A 129 -7.79 -8.75 -9.32
C PRO A 129 -7.32 -7.55 -8.51
N ILE A 130 -8.04 -7.23 -7.43
CA ILE A 130 -7.67 -6.20 -6.47
C ILE A 130 -7.50 -6.85 -5.11
N ILE A 131 -6.30 -6.75 -4.56
CA ILE A 131 -5.97 -7.14 -3.20
C ILE A 131 -5.55 -5.89 -2.42
N GLY A 132 -5.55 -5.97 -1.10
CA GLY A 132 -5.25 -4.80 -0.29
C GLY A 132 -5.58 -4.99 1.17
N TRP A 133 -5.37 -3.92 1.91
CA TRP A 133 -5.68 -3.86 3.33
C TRP A 133 -6.06 -2.45 3.74
N VAL A 134 -6.65 -2.33 4.93
CA VAL A 134 -7.09 -1.04 5.49
C VAL A 134 -6.09 -0.61 6.55
N ALA A 135 -5.44 0.54 6.32
CA ALA A 135 -4.52 1.17 7.26
C ALA A 135 -5.23 1.56 8.55
N GLY A 136 -4.50 1.50 9.66
CA GLY A 136 -4.98 1.84 11.00
C GLY A 136 -4.00 2.75 11.74
N ASN A 137 -4.28 2.99 13.00
CA ASN A 137 -3.44 3.74 13.92
C ASN A 137 -3.37 3.01 15.25
N HIS A 138 -2.49 3.47 16.14
CA HIS A 138 -2.44 2.95 17.50
C HIS A 138 -3.74 3.26 18.24
N LEU A 139 -4.41 2.25 18.82
CA LEU A 139 -5.74 2.42 19.42
C LEU A 139 -5.75 3.34 20.64
N ASP A 140 -4.63 3.43 21.35
CA ASP A 140 -4.50 4.35 22.49
C ASP A 140 -4.39 5.83 22.07
N ASP A 141 -4.14 6.09 20.78
CA ASP A 141 -4.12 7.44 20.21
C ASP A 141 -5.49 7.80 19.62
N ALA A 142 -6.43 8.13 20.51
CA ALA A 142 -7.85 8.38 20.19
C ALA A 142 -8.10 9.52 19.17
N ASN A 143 -7.11 10.35 18.88
CA ASN A 143 -7.22 11.49 17.96
C ASN A 143 -6.39 11.32 16.67
N THR A 144 -5.79 10.15 16.45
CA THR A 144 -4.95 9.92 15.26
C THR A 144 -5.77 9.29 14.15
N GLN A 145 -5.57 9.75 12.91
CA GLN A 145 -6.20 9.18 11.73
C GLN A 145 -5.25 8.19 11.07
N ALA A 146 -5.78 7.08 10.56
CA ALA A 146 -5.03 6.19 9.69
C ALA A 146 -4.47 6.98 8.50
N GLN A 147 -3.21 6.73 8.16
CA GLN A 147 -2.49 7.37 7.08
C GLN A 147 -2.17 6.35 6.00
N VAL A 148 -2.19 6.80 4.76
CA VAL A 148 -1.59 6.08 3.63
C VAL A 148 -0.61 7.00 2.91
N GLY A 149 0.34 6.43 2.17
CA GLY A 149 1.35 7.22 1.46
C GLY A 149 1.92 6.52 0.25
N PHE A 150 2.63 7.29 -0.57
CA PHE A 150 3.42 6.76 -1.67
C PHE A 150 4.67 7.57 -1.94
N GLY A 151 5.69 6.88 -2.45
CA GLY A 151 7.04 7.44 -2.59
C GLY A 151 7.20 8.55 -3.63
N THR A 152 6.25 8.77 -4.54
CA THR A 152 6.35 9.84 -5.55
C THR A 152 5.98 11.22 -5.01
N ALA A 153 5.02 11.30 -4.08
CA ALA A 153 4.60 12.57 -3.47
C ALA A 153 5.26 12.83 -2.11
N ASN A 154 5.85 11.80 -1.48
CA ASN A 154 6.42 11.84 -0.12
C ASN A 154 5.51 12.52 0.92
N MET A 155 4.19 12.29 0.80
CA MET A 155 3.18 12.82 1.72
C MET A 155 2.28 11.68 2.20
N LEU A 156 1.97 11.72 3.49
CA LEU A 156 0.93 10.90 4.09
C LEU A 156 -0.42 11.60 3.93
N MET A 157 -1.46 10.82 3.66
CA MET A 157 -2.80 11.29 3.40
C MET A 157 -3.81 10.44 4.19
N PRO A 158 -4.76 11.06 4.90
CA PRO A 158 -5.84 10.36 5.59
C PRO A 158 -7.09 10.16 4.72
N ASP A 159 -7.14 10.75 3.52
CA ASP A 159 -8.36 10.90 2.71
C ASP A 159 -8.25 10.29 1.30
N LYS A 160 -7.16 9.56 1.01
CA LYS A 160 -6.90 8.91 -0.28
C LYS A 160 -6.77 7.41 -0.13
N ALA A 161 -6.99 6.69 -1.22
CA ALA A 161 -6.59 5.30 -1.36
C ALA A 161 -5.38 5.28 -2.29
N ILE A 162 -4.36 4.50 -1.95
CA ILE A 162 -3.15 4.40 -2.78
C ILE A 162 -3.10 3.01 -3.39
N ALA A 163 -3.13 2.97 -4.73
CA ALA A 163 -3.04 1.73 -5.48
C ALA A 163 -1.70 1.60 -6.19
N MET A 164 -1.17 0.38 -6.24
CA MET A 164 -0.10 -0.04 -7.12
C MET A 164 -0.67 -1.03 -8.14
N HIS A 165 -0.70 -0.64 -9.41
CA HIS A 165 -1.15 -1.44 -10.55
C HIS A 165 0.05 -2.20 -11.12
N VAL A 166 0.05 -3.53 -10.98
CA VAL A 166 1.18 -4.42 -11.29
C VAL A 166 0.87 -5.25 -12.54
N PRO A 167 1.45 -4.93 -13.71
CA PRO A 167 1.28 -5.74 -14.90
C PRO A 167 2.15 -7.01 -14.86
N LEU A 168 1.70 -8.08 -15.53
CA LEU A 168 2.40 -9.37 -15.62
C LEU A 168 3.08 -9.63 -16.97
N SER A 169 2.83 -8.78 -17.98
CA SER A 169 3.39 -8.87 -19.34
C SER A 169 4.54 -7.89 -19.54
#